data_AF-A0A932W5L2-F1
#
_entry.id   AF-A0A932W5L2-F1
#
_cell.length_a   1.000
_cell.length_b   1.000
_cell.length_c   1.000
_cell.angle_alpha   90.00
_cell.angle_beta   90.00
_cell.angle_gamma   90.00
#
_symmetry.space_group_name_H-M   'P 1'
#
loop_
_entity.id
_entity.type
_entity.pdbx_description
1 polymer ?
#
loop_
_entity_poly.entity_id
_entity_poly.type
_entity_poly.pdbx_seq_one_letter_code
_entity_poly.pdbx_strand_id
1 'polypeptide(L)'
;MRAVAHRCPCGLPDVVETAPRLADGTPFPTLYYLTCPRAAAAISSLESSGLMRAMTARLATEPELAGAYRRAHERYLARRAEIAAVPEIAGTSAGGMPDRVKCLHVLVAHSLAAGPGVNPLGDEALALLPPWWAAGPCT
;
A
#
# COMPACT_ATOMS: atom_id res chain seq x y z
N MET A 1 -8.82 0.50 14.18
CA MET A 1 -8.26 1.65 13.43
C MET A 1 -7.48 2.52 14.40
N ARG A 2 -6.26 2.96 14.08
CA ARG A 2 -5.44 3.84 14.94
C ARG A 2 -5.55 5.31 14.54
N ALA A 3 -5.42 5.59 13.24
CA ALA A 3 -5.46 6.94 12.70
C ALA A 3 -5.92 6.94 11.23
N VAL A 4 -6.35 8.10 10.74
CA VAL A 4 -6.48 8.35 9.30
C VAL A 4 -5.07 8.65 8.76
N ALA A 5 -4.58 7.83 7.84
CA ALA A 5 -3.25 7.98 7.27
C ALA A 5 -3.25 8.89 6.04
N HIS A 6 -4.35 8.90 5.27
CA HIS A 6 -4.56 9.78 4.14
C HIS A 6 -6.05 10.13 3.99
N ARG A 7 -6.33 11.29 3.40
CA ARG A 7 -7.69 11.70 3.04
C ARG A 7 -7.77 11.92 1.54
N CYS A 8 -8.81 11.37 0.96
CA CYS A 8 -9.19 11.61 -0.42
C CYS A 8 -9.42 13.11 -0.64
N PRO A 9 -9.15 13.67 -1.83
CA PRO A 9 -9.51 15.05 -2.16
C PRO A 9 -11.00 15.38 -1.97
N CYS A 10 -11.90 14.39 -1.94
CA CYS A 10 -13.31 14.60 -1.57
C CYS A 10 -13.55 14.81 -0.05
N GLY A 11 -12.51 14.77 0.78
CA GLY A 11 -12.54 15.00 2.23
C GLY A 11 -12.67 13.72 3.09
N LEU A 12 -13.13 12.62 2.52
CA LEU A 12 -13.31 11.34 3.23
C LEU A 12 -11.97 10.58 3.41
N PRO A 13 -11.81 9.81 4.50
CA PRO A 13 -10.67 8.90 4.65
C PRO A 13 -10.62 7.85 3.53
N ASP A 14 -9.51 7.77 2.82
CA ASP A 14 -9.23 6.71 1.84
C ASP A 14 -8.15 5.74 2.29
N VAL A 15 -7.30 6.10 3.26
CA VAL A 15 -6.35 5.19 3.90
C VAL A 15 -6.36 5.37 5.41
N VAL A 16 -6.38 4.25 6.12
CA VAL A 16 -6.24 4.22 7.57
C VAL A 16 -5.00 3.46 8.00
N GLU A 17 -4.39 3.89 9.10
CA GLU A 17 -3.35 3.14 9.79
C GLU A 17 -4.00 2.21 10.83
N THR A 18 -3.66 0.92 10.77
CA THR A 18 -4.22 -0.13 11.63
C THR A 18 -3.23 -0.54 12.71
N ALA A 19 -3.70 -1.29 13.70
CA ALA A 19 -2.81 -1.96 14.63
C ALA A 19 -2.31 -3.27 14.00
N PRO A 20 -1.07 -3.69 14.27
CA PRO A 20 -0.53 -4.94 13.74
C PRO A 20 -1.10 -6.20 14.41
N ARG A 21 -2.10 -6.04 15.29
CA ARG A 21 -2.93 -7.08 15.86
C ARG A 21 -4.40 -6.65 15.83
N LEU A 22 -5.29 -7.61 15.59
CA LEU A 22 -6.73 -7.44 15.79
C LEU A 22 -7.08 -7.43 17.28
N ALA A 23 -8.34 -7.12 17.60
CA ALA A 23 -8.82 -7.03 18.99
C ALA A 23 -8.73 -8.37 19.76
N ASP A 24 -8.77 -9.50 19.04
CA ASP A 24 -8.61 -10.84 19.59
C ASP A 24 -7.14 -11.29 19.68
N GLY A 25 -6.19 -10.42 19.34
CA GLY A 25 -4.75 -10.69 19.35
C GLY A 25 -4.20 -11.27 18.04
N THR A 26 -5.05 -11.62 17.07
CA THR A 26 -4.63 -12.18 15.77
C THR A 26 -3.65 -11.23 15.06
N PRO A 27 -2.49 -11.70 14.58
CA PRO A 27 -1.56 -10.89 13.80
C PRO A 27 -2.21 -10.31 12.54
N PHE A 28 -2.06 -9.00 12.34
CA PHE A 28 -2.58 -8.31 11.16
C PHE A 28 -1.44 -7.60 10.42
N PRO A 29 -0.96 -8.15 9.28
CA PRO A 29 0.25 -7.64 8.63
C PRO A 29 0.06 -6.28 7.95
N THR A 30 -1.17 -5.94 7.58
CA THR A 30 -1.51 -4.76 6.77
C THR A 30 -1.66 -3.52 7.64
N LEU A 31 -0.58 -2.74 7.76
CA LEU A 31 -0.54 -1.46 8.47
C LEU A 31 -1.40 -0.37 7.79
N TYR A 32 -1.33 -0.23 6.46
CA TYR A 32 -2.10 0.76 5.71
C TYR A 32 -3.21 0.07 4.93
N TYR A 33 -4.46 0.39 5.28
CA TYR A 33 -5.63 -0.21 4.67
C TYR A 33 -6.41 0.83 3.86
N LEU A 34 -6.65 0.53 2.58
CA LEU A 34 -7.43 1.38 1.68
C LEU A 34 -8.92 1.22 2.00
N THR A 35 -9.57 2.31 2.40
CA THR A 35 -11.00 2.32 2.78
C THR A 35 -11.91 2.89 1.69
N CYS A 36 -11.37 3.64 0.72
CA CYS A 36 -12.19 4.26 -0.32
C CYS A 36 -12.69 3.22 -1.34
N PRO A 37 -14.02 3.01 -1.48
CA PRO A 37 -14.55 1.99 -2.39
C PRO A 37 -14.28 2.33 -3.87
N ARG A 38 -14.28 3.62 -4.23
CA ARG A 38 -14.01 4.07 -5.60
C ARG A 38 -12.54 3.88 -5.98
N ALA A 39 -11.61 4.19 -5.07
CA ALA A 39 -10.19 3.91 -5.29
C ALA A 39 -9.94 2.41 -5.40
N ALA A 40 -10.54 1.60 -4.51
CA ALA A 40 -10.43 0.15 -4.56
C ALA A 40 -10.95 -0.44 -5.88
N ALA A 41 -12.10 0.03 -6.38
CA ALA A 41 -12.63 -0.39 -7.67
C ALA A 41 -11.69 -0.03 -8.83
N ALA A 42 -11.17 1.20 -8.86
CA ALA A 42 -10.22 1.64 -9.88
C ALA A 42 -8.92 0.81 -9.87
N ILE A 43 -8.40 0.51 -8.68
CA ILE A 43 -7.21 -0.33 -8.50
C ILE A 43 -7.49 -1.77 -8.95
N SER A 44 -8.66 -2.32 -8.64
CA SER A 44 -9.05 -3.67 -9.08
C SER A 44 -9.08 -3.79 -10.61
N SER A 45 -9.58 -2.76 -11.30
CA SER A 45 -9.49 -2.68 -12.77
C SER A 45 -8.05 -2.68 -13.25
N LEU A 46 -7.17 -1.93 -12.58
CA LEU A 46 -5.74 -1.87 -12.91
C LEU A 46 -5.02 -3.20 -12.65
N GLU A 47 -5.32 -3.90 -11.55
CA GLU A 47 -4.76 -5.22 -11.23
C GLU A 47 -5.06 -6.25 -12.34
N SER A 48 -6.20 -6.12 -13.01
CA SER A 48 -6.64 -6.99 -14.10
C SER A 48 -5.88 -6.79 -15.42
N SER A 49 -5.10 -5.71 -15.56
CA SER A 49 -4.33 -5.38 -16.78
C SER A 49 -3.04 -6.19 -16.94
N GLY A 50 -2.62 -6.95 -15.91
CA GLY A 50 -1.32 -7.62 -15.89
C GLY A 50 -0.17 -6.76 -15.36
N LEU A 51 -0.43 -5.52 -14.93
CA LEU A 51 0.57 -4.59 -14.40
C LEU A 51 1.41 -5.20 -13.26
N MET A 52 0.79 -5.91 -12.31
CA MET A 52 1.52 -6.53 -11.19
C MET A 52 2.58 -7.52 -11.65
N ARG A 53 2.30 -8.30 -12.71
CA ARG A 53 3.27 -9.23 -13.29
C ARG A 53 4.41 -8.48 -13.97
N ALA A 54 4.11 -7.41 -14.71
CA ALA A 54 5.11 -6.57 -15.34
C ALA A 54 6.03 -5.90 -14.29
N MET A 55 5.45 -5.29 -13.26
CA MET A 55 6.19 -4.70 -12.14
C MET A 55 7.07 -5.73 -11.42
N THR A 56 6.55 -6.94 -11.17
CA THR A 56 7.34 -8.03 -10.56
C THR A 56 8.51 -8.45 -11.44
N ALA A 57 8.31 -8.56 -12.76
CA ALA A 57 9.40 -8.89 -13.69
C ALA A 57 10.50 -7.82 -13.68
N ARG A 58 10.13 -6.54 -13.62
CA ARG A 58 11.08 -5.42 -13.57
C ARG A 58 11.97 -5.45 -12.33
N LEU A 59 11.48 -5.93 -11.17
CA LEU A 59 12.31 -6.09 -9.97
C LEU A 59 13.50 -7.03 -10.16
N ALA A 60 13.43 -7.97 -11.12
CA ALA A 60 14.54 -8.86 -11.43
C ALA A 60 15.59 -8.23 -12.37
N THR A 61 15.21 -7.20 -13.14
CA THR A 61 16.05 -6.64 -14.21
C THR A 61 16.46 -5.19 -13.97
N GLU A 62 15.84 -4.49 -13.03
CA GLU A 62 16.10 -3.09 -12.68
C GLU A 62 16.62 -2.97 -11.24
N PRO A 63 17.95 -3.02 -11.01
CA PRO A 63 18.53 -3.02 -9.66
C PRO A 63 18.19 -1.78 -8.83
N GLU A 64 18.09 -0.62 -9.47
CA GLU A 64 17.73 0.63 -8.80
C GLU A 64 16.29 0.60 -8.28
N LEU A 65 15.35 0.10 -9.10
CA LEU A 65 13.96 -0.09 -8.71
C LEU A 65 13.87 -1.10 -7.56
N ALA A 66 14.55 -2.25 -7.68
CA ALA A 66 14.58 -3.27 -6.63
C ALA A 66 15.14 -2.71 -5.31
N GLY A 67 16.20 -1.91 -5.38
CA GLY A 67 16.78 -1.23 -4.22
C GLY A 67 15.82 -0.22 -3.59
N ALA A 68 15.12 0.59 -4.39
CA ALA A 68 14.11 1.53 -3.91
C ALA A 68 12.91 0.83 -3.26
N TYR A 69 12.41 -0.25 -3.87
CA TYR A 69 11.31 -1.04 -3.34
C TYR A 69 11.70 -1.81 -2.06
N ARG A 70 12.95 -2.24 -1.93
CA ARG A 70 13.50 -2.80 -0.67
C ARG A 70 13.60 -1.75 0.44
N ARG A 71 14.00 -0.51 0.13
CA ARG A 71 13.94 0.57 1.12
C ARG A 71 12.51 0.89 1.56
N ALA A 72 11.53 0.83 0.63
CA ALA A 72 10.11 0.98 0.96
C ALA A 72 9.64 -0.11 1.93
N HIS A 73 10.05 -1.36 1.68
CA HIS A 73 9.80 -2.50 2.56
C HIS A 73 10.36 -2.27 3.98
N GLU A 74 11.63 -1.89 4.09
CA GLU A 74 12.29 -1.65 5.39
C GLU A 74 11.62 -0.52 6.17
N ARG A 75 11.27 0.58 5.50
CA ARG A 75 10.52 1.69 6.12
C ARG A 75 9.15 1.25 6.64
N TYR A 76 8.45 0.42 5.88
CA TYR A 76 7.17 -0.16 6.31
C TYR A 76 7.33 -0.99 7.59
N LEU A 77 8.34 -1.86 7.64
CA LEU A 77 8.62 -2.69 8.81
C LEU A 77 9.00 -1.84 10.03
N ALA A 78 9.85 -0.83 9.84
CA ALA A 78 10.24 0.10 10.90
C ALA A 78 9.03 0.82 11.48
N ARG A 79 8.17 1.40 10.62
CA ARG A 79 6.96 2.09 11.06
C ARG A 79 6.01 1.16 11.82
N ARG A 80 5.88 -0.10 11.39
CA ARG A 80 5.04 -1.07 12.13
C ARG A 80 5.65 -1.43 13.49
N ALA A 81 6.97 -1.56 13.57
CA ALA A 81 7.68 -1.89 14.81
C ALA A 81 7.54 -0.77 15.86
N GLU A 82 7.43 0.50 15.45
CA GLU A 82 7.11 1.63 16.35
C GLU A 82 5.75 1.46 17.04
N ILE A 83 4.83 0.70 16.44
CA ILE A 83 3.47 0.51 16.96
C ILE A 83 3.42 -0.66 17.93
N ALA A 84 3.90 -1.82 17.48
CA ALA A 84 4.06 -3.01 18.31
C ALA A 84 4.93 -4.05 17.59
N ALA A 85 5.76 -4.76 18.35
CA ALA A 85 6.44 -5.94 17.86
C ALA A 85 5.47 -7.11 17.73
N VAL A 86 5.42 -7.74 16.56
CA VAL A 86 4.58 -8.91 16.26
C VAL A 86 5.45 -9.97 15.57
N PRO A 87 6.11 -10.86 16.33
CA PRO A 87 7.05 -11.85 15.80
C PRO A 87 6.48 -12.73 14.67
N GLU A 88 5.19 -13.04 14.72
CA GLU A 88 4.48 -13.91 13.76
C GLU A 88 4.46 -13.36 12.33
N ILE A 89 4.61 -12.04 12.18
CA ILE A 89 4.66 -11.33 10.89
C ILE A 89 5.96 -10.54 10.72
N ALA A 90 7.00 -10.88 11.49
CA ALA A 90 8.31 -10.29 11.33
C ALA A 90 8.81 -10.46 9.89
N GLY A 91 9.41 -9.41 9.32
CA GLY A 91 9.85 -9.40 7.93
C GLY A 91 8.74 -9.39 6.87
N THR A 92 7.46 -9.55 7.23
CA THR A 92 6.36 -9.48 6.27
C THR A 92 5.87 -8.05 6.14
N SER A 93 5.75 -7.50 4.93
CA SER A 93 5.24 -6.13 4.71
C SER A 93 4.07 -6.11 3.70
N ALA A 94 3.70 -4.93 3.20
CA ALA A 94 2.62 -4.78 2.22
C ALA A 94 2.93 -5.40 0.85
N GLY A 95 1.90 -5.91 0.18
CA GLY A 95 1.91 -6.07 -1.27
C GLY A 95 2.88 -7.09 -1.85
N GLY A 96 3.51 -7.95 -1.03
CA GLY A 96 4.52 -8.90 -1.52
C GLY A 96 5.92 -8.31 -1.64
N MET A 97 6.12 -7.08 -1.13
CA MET A 97 7.43 -6.47 -0.94
C MET A 97 8.37 -7.38 -0.15
N PRO A 98 9.69 -7.34 -0.44
CA PRO A 98 10.35 -6.49 -1.44
C PRO A 98 10.54 -7.17 -2.81
N ASP A 99 10.13 -8.42 -2.98
CA ASP A 99 10.59 -9.21 -4.13
C ASP A 99 9.51 -9.41 -5.22
N ARG A 100 8.24 -9.04 -4.93
CA ARG A 100 7.13 -9.13 -5.89
C ARG A 100 6.02 -8.12 -5.62
N VAL A 101 5.08 -8.03 -6.56
CA VAL A 101 3.82 -7.31 -6.41
C VAL A 101 2.66 -8.32 -6.40
N LYS A 102 2.00 -8.48 -5.26
CA LYS A 102 0.85 -9.38 -5.08
C LYS A 102 -0.50 -8.65 -5.09
N CYS A 103 -0.50 -7.37 -4.74
CA CYS A 103 -1.71 -6.55 -4.63
C CYS A 103 -1.33 -5.06 -4.66
N LEU A 104 -1.95 -4.30 -5.57
CA LEU A 104 -1.74 -2.86 -5.72
C LEU A 104 -2.48 -2.06 -4.65
N HIS A 105 -3.59 -2.55 -4.11
CA HIS A 105 -4.36 -1.83 -3.08
C HIS A 105 -3.50 -1.40 -1.89
N VAL A 106 -2.67 -2.32 -1.41
CA VAL A 106 -1.77 -2.08 -0.27
C VAL A 106 -0.51 -1.30 -0.65
N LEU A 107 -0.07 -1.33 -1.91
CA LEU A 107 1.05 -0.50 -2.36
C LEU A 107 0.61 0.96 -2.55
N VAL A 108 -0.53 1.18 -3.17
CA VAL A 108 -1.16 2.51 -3.31
C VAL A 108 -1.49 3.08 -1.93
N ALA A 109 -2.08 2.29 -1.04
CA ALA A 109 -2.33 2.72 0.34
C ALA A 109 -1.03 3.13 1.07
N HIS A 110 0.06 2.38 0.87
CA HIS A 110 1.36 2.73 1.43
C HIS A 110 1.91 4.05 0.84
N SER A 111 1.83 4.24 -0.48
CA SER A 111 2.24 5.49 -1.14
C SER A 111 1.45 6.70 -0.66
N LEU A 112 0.12 6.59 -0.58
CA LEU A 112 -0.75 7.67 -0.08
C LEU A 112 -0.42 8.04 1.37
N ALA A 113 -0.13 7.05 2.22
CA ALA A 113 0.17 7.28 3.63
C ALA A 113 1.59 7.80 3.87
N ALA A 114 2.59 7.28 3.15
CA ALA A 114 4.00 7.60 3.39
C ALA A 114 4.51 8.79 2.56
N GLY A 115 3.77 9.15 1.51
CA GLY A 115 4.08 10.25 0.60
C GLY A 115 4.78 9.81 -0.70
N PRO A 116 4.87 10.72 -1.69
CA PRO A 116 5.52 10.44 -2.98
C PRO A 116 7.01 10.06 -2.84
N GLY A 117 7.47 9.15 -3.68
CA GLY A 117 8.85 8.68 -3.74
C GLY A 117 9.20 7.62 -2.69
N VAL A 118 8.27 7.26 -1.81
CA VAL A 118 8.51 6.24 -0.78
C VAL A 118 8.39 4.84 -1.34
N ASN A 119 7.36 4.58 -2.14
CA ASN A 119 7.08 3.27 -2.71
C ASN A 119 6.93 3.40 -4.23
N PRO A 120 7.99 3.19 -5.01
CA PRO A 120 8.00 3.54 -6.43
C PRO A 120 6.92 2.81 -7.23
N LEU A 121 6.61 1.56 -6.91
CA LEU A 121 5.56 0.79 -7.59
C LEU A 121 4.15 1.17 -7.13
N GLY A 122 4.00 1.59 -5.88
CA GLY A 122 2.75 2.19 -5.39
C GLY A 122 2.48 3.54 -6.06
N ASP A 123 3.52 4.35 -6.25
CA ASP A 123 3.44 5.66 -6.89
C ASP A 123 3.12 5.54 -8.39
N GLU A 124 3.75 4.58 -9.08
CA GLU A 124 3.42 4.25 -10.47
C GLU A 124 1.96 3.81 -10.61
N ALA A 125 1.49 2.89 -9.75
CA ALA A 125 0.11 2.45 -9.76
C ALA A 125 -0.86 3.61 -9.48
N LEU A 126 -0.54 4.48 -8.51
CA LEU A 126 -1.33 5.65 -8.15
C LEU A 126 -1.44 6.65 -9.31
N ALA A 127 -0.35 6.88 -10.05
CA ALA A 127 -0.32 7.78 -11.21
C ALA A 127 -1.17 7.29 -12.39
N LEU A 128 -1.41 5.97 -12.48
CA LEU A 128 -2.27 5.37 -13.50
C LEU A 128 -3.76 5.40 -13.16
N LEU A 129 -4.12 5.72 -11.91
CA LEU A 129 -5.52 5.78 -11.51
C LEU A 129 -6.19 7.04 -12.07
N PRO A 130 -7.45 6.94 -12.52
CA PRO A 130 -8.25 8.13 -12.82
C PRO A 130 -8.47 8.93 -11.53
N PRO A 131 -8.84 10.22 -11.60
CA PRO A 131 -9.22 11.01 -10.44
C PRO A 131 -10.54 10.46 -9.84
N TRP A 132 -10.44 9.42 -9.01
CA TRP A 132 -11.59 8.64 -8.53
C TRP A 132 -12.55 9.45 -7.66
N TRP A 133 -12.12 10.63 -7.18
CA TRP A 133 -12.92 11.58 -6.43
C TRP A 133 -13.74 12.54 -7.30
N ALA A 134 -13.49 12.58 -8.61
CA ALA A 134 -14.03 13.65 -9.48
C ALA A 134 -15.56 13.69 -9.56
N ALA A 135 -16.25 12.56 -9.35
CA ALA A 135 -17.72 12.51 -9.40
C ALA A 135 -18.40 12.75 -8.04
N GLY A 136 -17.73 13.42 -7.10
CA GLY A 136 -18.26 13.73 -5.77
C GLY A 136 -17.80 12.77 -4.66
N PRO A 137 -18.46 12.84 -3.48
CA PRO A 137 -18.06 12.06 -2.30
C PRO A 137 -17.95 10.56 -2.57
N CYS A 138 -16.92 9.92 -2.01
CA CYS A 138 -16.68 8.48 -2.16
C CYS A 138 -17.43 7.65 -1.10
N THR A 139 -18.71 7.98 -0.87
CA THR A 139 -19.62 7.24 0.02
C THR A 139 -20.13 5.97 -0.61
#